data_AF-A0A6B2QSH1-F1
#
_entry.id   AF-A0A6B2QSH1-F1
#
_cell.length_a   1.000
_cell.length_b   1.000
_cell.length_c   1.000
_cell.angle_alpha   90.00
_cell.angle_beta   90.00
_cell.angle_gamma   90.00
#
_symmetry.space_group_name_H-M   'P 1'
#
loop_
_entity.id
_entity.type
_entity.pdbx_description
1 polymer ?
#
loop_
_entity_poly.entity_id
_entity_poly.type
_entity_poly.pdbx_seq_one_letter_code
_entity_poly.pdbx_strand_id
1 'polypeptide(L)'
;MLKYKFARVLLAGSVLIACVSTAQAQVFFKSQHLAEKILGRWYSEITRDDAEMLTKFIGVTEYFRNGTVNYEGQIISYVKDDPNVSYYCGHNATYTWQIKKEHLYQTMVDAKVFPNYVKEQGNELNSAEDIQTLLEFCAEIQRFYRDESPKGKTEEYGLIQITDERMIYQYKDENGKPVVETETKTERGFGPFRR
;
A
#
# COMPACT_ATOMS: atom_id res chain seq x y z
N MET A 1 -62.02 44.83 37.42
CA MET A 1 -61.45 43.50 37.76
C MET A 1 -61.24 42.79 36.42
N LEU A 2 -60.09 42.30 35.97
CA LEU A 2 -58.78 41.99 36.56
C LEU A 2 -57.72 42.24 35.45
N LYS A 3 -56.55 42.78 35.82
CA LYS A 3 -55.35 42.99 34.97
C LYS A 3 -54.55 41.69 34.85
N TYR A 4 -53.73 41.52 33.80
CA TYR A 4 -52.38 40.87 33.67
C TYR A 4 -52.12 40.71 32.15
N LYS A 5 -51.23 41.39 31.39
CA LYS A 5 -49.80 41.77 31.42
C LYS A 5 -48.79 40.61 31.27
N PHE A 6 -47.97 40.71 30.19
CA PHE A 6 -46.69 40.01 29.86
C PHE A 6 -46.80 38.53 29.40
N ALA A 7 -45.99 37.98 28.47
CA ALA A 7 -44.70 38.37 27.91
C ALA A 7 -44.50 37.80 26.49
N ARG A 8 -43.67 38.51 25.70
CA ARG A 8 -43.04 38.02 24.46
C ARG A 8 -42.16 36.81 24.77
N VAL A 9 -42.26 35.74 23.97
CA VAL A 9 -41.18 34.77 23.83
C VAL A 9 -40.78 34.76 22.35
N LEU A 10 -39.73 35.53 22.05
CA LEU A 10 -38.92 35.33 20.87
C LEU A 10 -38.22 33.97 21.05
N LEU A 11 -38.61 32.97 20.27
CA LEU A 11 -37.76 31.81 20.03
C LEU A 11 -36.61 32.25 19.14
N ALA A 12 -35.52 32.68 19.78
CA ALA A 12 -34.24 32.85 19.14
C ALA A 12 -33.79 31.48 18.60
N GLY A 13 -33.91 31.30 17.28
CA GLY A 13 -33.33 30.19 16.57
C GLY A 13 -31.83 30.15 16.87
N SER A 14 -31.40 29.11 17.58
CA SER A 14 -30.01 28.87 17.89
C SER A 14 -29.31 28.49 16.59
N VAL A 15 -28.65 29.45 15.96
CA VAL A 15 -27.62 29.16 14.96
C VAL A 15 -26.49 28.47 15.73
N LEU A 16 -26.48 27.13 15.72
CA LEU A 16 -25.32 26.34 16.13
C LEU A 16 -24.24 26.56 15.08
N ILE A 17 -23.49 27.66 15.21
CA ILE A 17 -22.19 27.79 14.56
C ILE A 17 -21.31 26.76 15.26
N ALA A 18 -21.18 25.59 14.64
CA ALA A 18 -20.18 24.62 15.03
C ALA A 18 -18.81 25.31 14.87
N CYS A 19 -18.25 25.82 15.96
CA CYS A 19 -16.85 26.21 16.05
C CYS A 19 -16.01 24.94 15.87
N VAL A 20 -15.83 24.51 14.63
CA VAL A 20 -14.77 23.57 14.28
C VAL A 20 -13.48 24.27 14.70
N SER A 21 -12.81 23.74 15.72
CA SER A 21 -11.60 24.37 16.22
C SER A 21 -10.60 24.49 15.07
N THR A 22 -9.87 25.59 15.00
CA THR A 22 -8.87 25.84 13.94
C THR A 22 -7.89 24.67 13.80
N ALA A 23 -7.59 23.96 14.90
CA ALA A 23 -6.81 22.73 14.91
C ALA A 23 -7.48 21.56 14.17
N GLN A 24 -8.79 21.33 14.36
CA GLN A 24 -9.53 20.29 13.63
C GLN A 24 -9.63 20.62 12.13
N ALA A 25 -9.86 21.89 11.79
CA ALA A 25 -9.86 22.34 10.40
C ALA A 25 -8.48 22.11 9.75
N GLN A 26 -7.39 22.49 10.42
CA GLN A 26 -6.02 22.30 9.92
C GLN A 26 -5.68 20.81 9.68
N VAL A 27 -6.09 19.92 10.58
CA VAL A 27 -5.91 18.47 10.42
C VAL A 27 -6.72 17.92 9.24
N PHE A 28 -7.96 18.38 9.08
CA PHE A 28 -8.82 18.00 7.96
C PHE A 28 -8.22 18.45 6.61
N PHE A 29 -7.83 19.72 6.49
CA PHE A 29 -7.22 20.25 5.28
C PHE A 29 -5.90 19.55 4.93
N LYS A 30 -5.08 19.24 5.94
CA LYS A 30 -3.83 18.48 5.72
C LYS A 30 -4.12 17.07 5.20
N SER A 31 -5.09 16.38 5.77
CA SER A 31 -5.48 15.03 5.34
C SER A 31 -6.02 15.04 3.90
N GLN A 32 -6.87 16.01 3.56
CA GLN A 32 -7.43 16.17 2.22
C GLN A 32 -6.34 16.49 1.18
N HIS A 33 -5.40 17.37 1.52
CA HIS A 33 -4.27 17.70 0.65
C HIS A 33 -3.38 16.48 0.37
N LEU A 34 -3.06 15.69 1.39
CA LEU A 34 -2.31 14.45 1.23
C LEU A 34 -3.09 13.42 0.39
N ALA A 35 -4.40 13.32 0.59
CA ALA A 35 -5.28 12.44 -0.18
C ALA A 35 -5.35 12.81 -1.67
N GLU A 36 -5.28 14.09 -2.03
CA GLU A 36 -5.19 14.48 -3.44
C GLU A 36 -3.80 14.17 -4.02
N LYS A 37 -2.73 14.36 -3.24
CA LYS A 37 -1.35 14.11 -3.72
C LYS A 37 -1.03 12.65 -3.98
N ILE A 38 -1.65 11.72 -3.26
CA ILE A 38 -1.37 10.29 -3.42
C ILE A 38 -2.01 9.70 -4.68
N LEU A 39 -3.01 10.35 -5.27
CA LEU A 39 -3.72 9.83 -6.44
C LEU A 39 -2.79 9.58 -7.64
N GLY A 40 -3.02 8.49 -8.35
CA GLY A 40 -2.24 8.08 -9.51
C GLY A 40 -1.25 6.95 -9.20
N ARG A 41 -0.30 6.74 -10.10
CA ARG A 41 0.61 5.60 -10.07
C ARG A 41 1.96 5.93 -9.42
N TRP A 42 2.48 4.94 -8.69
CA TRP A 42 3.72 4.99 -7.96
C TRP A 42 4.51 3.72 -8.18
N TYR A 43 5.76 3.84 -8.60
CA TYR A 43 6.68 2.74 -8.78
C TYR A 43 7.46 2.49 -7.48
N SER A 44 7.54 1.22 -7.10
CA SER A 44 8.34 0.75 -5.97
C SER A 44 9.36 -0.29 -6.42
N GLU A 45 10.56 -0.19 -5.83
CA GLU A 45 11.61 -1.18 -5.97
C GLU A 45 12.26 -1.37 -4.60
N ILE A 46 12.00 -2.52 -4.00
CA ILE A 46 12.33 -2.80 -2.62
C ILE A 46 13.16 -4.08 -2.57
N THR A 47 14.32 -4.02 -1.92
CA THR A 47 15.16 -5.20 -1.70
C THR A 47 15.14 -5.57 -0.22
N ARG A 48 14.95 -6.86 0.06
CA ARG A 48 15.01 -7.48 1.37
C ARG A 48 16.12 -8.52 1.37
N ASP A 49 16.91 -8.48 2.43
CA ASP A 49 18.11 -9.28 2.58
C ASP A 49 17.93 -10.17 3.82
N ASP A 50 17.46 -11.39 3.59
CA ASP A 50 17.17 -12.37 4.64
C ASP A 50 18.30 -13.41 4.69
N ALA A 51 18.34 -14.28 5.70
CA ALA A 51 19.50 -15.17 5.94
C ALA A 51 19.94 -15.97 4.70
N GLU A 52 18.98 -16.53 3.95
CA GLU A 52 19.24 -17.46 2.83
C GLU A 52 18.96 -16.87 1.44
N MET A 53 18.15 -15.80 1.38
CA MET A 53 17.62 -15.26 0.12
C MET A 53 17.81 -13.76 0.05
N LEU A 54 18.13 -13.26 -1.15
CA LEU A 54 17.95 -11.86 -1.51
C LEU A 54 16.64 -11.76 -2.29
N THR A 55 15.66 -11.01 -1.79
CA THR A 55 14.35 -10.88 -2.43
C THR A 55 14.10 -9.44 -2.86
N LYS A 56 13.70 -9.27 -4.11
CA LYS A 56 13.38 -7.98 -4.71
C LYS A 56 11.90 -7.94 -5.07
N PHE A 57 11.21 -6.92 -4.58
CA PHE A 57 9.83 -6.59 -4.92
C PHE A 57 9.85 -5.40 -5.86
N ILE A 58 9.26 -5.55 -7.04
CA ILE A 58 9.16 -4.48 -8.03
C ILE A 58 7.70 -4.36 -8.42
N GLY A 59 7.11 -3.17 -8.34
CA GLY A 59 5.72 -3.01 -8.72
C GLY A 59 5.27 -1.59 -8.96
N VAL A 60 4.02 -1.47 -9.36
CA VAL A 60 3.30 -0.21 -9.50
C VAL A 60 2.03 -0.26 -8.65
N THR A 61 1.88 0.74 -7.79
CA THR A 61 0.67 0.98 -7.00
C THR A 61 -0.12 2.12 -7.63
N GLU A 62 -1.39 1.91 -7.97
CA GLU A 62 -2.31 2.95 -8.46
C GLU A 62 -3.37 3.28 -7.39
N TYR A 63 -3.37 4.53 -6.92
CA TYR A 63 -4.37 5.04 -5.98
C TYR A 63 -5.49 5.75 -6.74
N PHE A 64 -6.71 5.25 -6.60
CA PHE A 64 -7.88 5.81 -7.21
C PHE A 64 -8.65 6.71 -6.24
N ARG A 65 -9.30 7.74 -6.78
CA ARG A 65 -10.07 8.75 -6.01
C ARG A 65 -11.25 8.14 -5.24
N ASN A 66 -11.79 7.01 -5.69
CA ASN A 66 -12.86 6.27 -5.03
C ASN A 66 -12.39 5.47 -3.79
N GLY A 67 -11.11 5.56 -3.42
CA GLY A 67 -10.56 4.84 -2.26
C GLY A 67 -10.10 3.42 -2.58
N THR A 68 -10.05 2.99 -3.84
CA THR A 68 -9.45 1.70 -4.22
C THR A 68 -7.97 1.85 -4.57
N VAL A 69 -7.21 0.79 -4.40
CA VAL A 69 -5.81 0.66 -4.80
C VAL A 69 -5.66 -0.61 -5.61
N ASN A 70 -4.95 -0.53 -6.74
CA ASN A 70 -4.42 -1.71 -7.41
C ASN A 70 -2.91 -1.71 -7.31
N TYR A 71 -2.35 -2.88 -7.01
CA TYR A 71 -0.94 -3.15 -7.06
C TYR A 71 -0.71 -4.26 -8.07
N GLU A 72 0.25 -4.04 -8.96
CA GLU A 72 0.76 -5.04 -9.89
C GLU A 72 2.28 -5.08 -9.76
N GLY A 73 2.84 -6.27 -9.55
CA GLY A 73 4.26 -6.40 -9.31
C GLY A 73 4.82 -7.79 -9.59
N GLN A 74 6.11 -7.90 -9.30
CA GLN A 74 6.90 -9.11 -9.42
C GLN A 74 7.84 -9.25 -8.23
N ILE A 75 7.94 -10.48 -7.75
CA ILE A 75 8.86 -10.91 -6.72
C ILE A 75 9.96 -11.69 -7.40
N ILE A 76 11.21 -11.28 -7.16
CA ILE A 76 12.41 -11.91 -7.67
C ILE A 76 13.25 -12.34 -6.48
N SER A 77 13.45 -13.65 -6.31
CA SER A 77 14.27 -14.16 -5.22
C SER A 77 15.49 -14.87 -5.75
N TYR A 78 16.65 -14.54 -5.18
CA TYR A 78 17.96 -15.10 -5.47
C TYR A 78 18.42 -15.93 -4.28
N VAL A 79 18.86 -17.16 -4.52
CA VAL A 79 19.49 -17.97 -3.48
C VAL A 79 20.88 -17.41 -3.24
N LYS A 80 21.24 -17.08 -2.00
CA LYS A 80 22.56 -16.47 -1.72
C LYS A 80 23.72 -17.42 -1.98
N ASP A 81 23.53 -18.69 -1.63
CA ASP A 81 24.53 -19.74 -1.81
C ASP A 81 24.61 -20.23 -3.27
N ASP A 82 23.60 -19.91 -4.10
CA ASP A 82 23.63 -20.11 -5.54
C ASP A 82 22.97 -18.92 -6.28
N PRO A 83 23.71 -17.81 -6.46
CA PRO A 83 23.17 -16.59 -7.07
C PRO A 83 22.85 -16.76 -8.56
N ASN A 84 23.18 -17.92 -9.15
CA ASN A 84 22.85 -18.20 -10.54
C ASN A 84 21.38 -18.56 -10.72
N VAL A 85 20.70 -19.03 -9.67
CA VAL A 85 19.29 -19.41 -9.69
C VAL A 85 18.43 -18.27 -9.16
N SER A 86 17.41 -17.91 -9.93
CA SER A 86 16.43 -16.90 -9.53
C SER A 86 15.00 -17.30 -9.89
N TYR A 87 14.09 -17.07 -8.95
CA TYR A 87 12.67 -17.40 -9.04
C TYR A 87 11.85 -16.13 -9.25
N TYR A 88 10.93 -16.17 -10.20
CA TYR A 88 10.11 -15.01 -10.57
C TYR A 88 8.62 -15.34 -10.45
N CYS A 89 7.95 -14.71 -9.50
CA CYS A 89 6.48 -14.76 -9.36
C CYS A 89 5.89 -13.39 -9.66
N GLY A 90 4.82 -13.34 -10.44
CA GLY A 90 3.98 -12.16 -10.52
C GLY A 90 3.01 -12.14 -9.33
N HIS A 91 2.65 -10.94 -8.87
CA HIS A 91 1.61 -10.79 -7.85
C HIS A 91 0.81 -9.51 -8.06
N ASN A 92 -0.50 -9.66 -7.90
CA ASN A 92 -1.44 -8.55 -7.94
C ASN A 92 -2.13 -8.49 -6.58
N ALA A 93 -2.30 -7.28 -6.07
CA ALA A 93 -3.05 -7.04 -4.85
C ALA A 93 -4.00 -5.86 -5.02
N THR A 94 -5.13 -5.92 -4.35
CA THR A 94 -6.13 -4.86 -4.32
C THR A 94 -6.36 -4.47 -2.88
N TYR A 95 -6.41 -3.16 -2.63
CA TYR A 95 -6.69 -2.61 -1.31
C TYR A 95 -7.79 -1.55 -1.39
N THR A 96 -8.37 -1.23 -0.24
CA THR A 96 -8.96 0.10 -0.05
C THR A 96 -7.96 0.99 0.68
N TRP A 97 -8.00 2.30 0.45
CA TRP A 97 -7.14 3.25 1.14
C TRP A 97 -7.89 4.44 1.71
N GLN A 98 -7.33 5.02 2.77
CA GLN A 98 -7.73 6.31 3.31
C GLN A 98 -6.53 6.97 3.99
N ILE A 99 -6.50 8.30 3.99
CA ILE A 99 -5.54 9.07 4.79
C ILE A 99 -6.27 9.72 5.96
N LYS A 100 -5.76 9.51 7.17
CA LYS A 100 -6.18 10.24 8.37
C LYS A 100 -4.96 10.89 9.02
N LYS A 101 -5.01 12.21 9.18
CA LYS A 101 -3.85 13.00 9.61
C LYS A 101 -2.69 12.78 8.63
N GLU A 102 -1.58 12.23 9.11
CA GLU A 102 -0.36 11.95 8.35
C GLU A 102 -0.18 10.45 8.11
N HIS A 103 -1.23 9.64 8.26
CA HIS A 103 -1.14 8.19 8.14
C HIS A 103 -2.01 7.71 6.97
N LEU A 104 -1.41 6.91 6.10
CA LEU A 104 -2.08 6.13 5.09
C LEU A 104 -2.48 4.79 5.71
N TYR A 105 -3.75 4.44 5.58
CA TYR A 105 -4.27 3.13 5.96
C TYR A 105 -4.67 2.39 4.69
N GLN A 106 -4.14 1.19 4.50
CA GLN A 106 -4.52 0.30 3.41
C GLN A 106 -5.12 -0.98 3.97
N THR A 107 -6.30 -1.36 3.49
CA THR A 107 -6.97 -2.59 3.90
C THR A 107 -6.99 -3.57 2.73
N MET A 108 -6.42 -4.75 2.94
CA MET A 108 -6.34 -5.80 1.93
C MET A 108 -7.75 -6.25 1.50
N VAL A 109 -8.03 -6.22 0.20
CA VAL A 109 -9.27 -6.74 -0.40
C VAL A 109 -9.01 -8.11 -0.99
N ASP A 110 -7.97 -8.22 -1.82
CA ASP A 110 -7.57 -9.48 -2.43
C ASP A 110 -6.09 -9.45 -2.85
N ALA A 111 -5.49 -10.63 -2.94
CA ALA A 111 -4.15 -10.80 -3.46
C ALA A 111 -4.02 -12.15 -4.17
N LYS A 112 -3.35 -12.13 -5.32
CA LYS A 112 -3.10 -13.31 -6.14
C LYS A 112 -1.65 -13.33 -6.60
N VAL A 113 -1.01 -14.47 -6.39
CA VAL A 113 0.33 -14.78 -6.89
C VAL A 113 0.19 -15.75 -8.06
N PHE A 114 1.05 -15.59 -9.06
CA PHE A 114 1.11 -16.48 -10.21
C PHE A 114 2.57 -16.71 -10.62
N PRO A 115 2.91 -17.93 -11.06
CA PRO A 115 4.24 -18.25 -11.55
C PRO A 115 4.52 -17.50 -12.86
N ASN A 116 5.74 -16.97 -13.00
CA ASN A 116 6.23 -16.48 -14.28
C ASN A 116 7.27 -17.44 -14.86
N TYR A 117 8.49 -17.44 -14.33
CA TYR A 117 9.59 -18.28 -14.83
C TYR A 117 10.70 -18.46 -13.79
N VAL A 118 11.62 -19.40 -14.04
CA VAL A 118 12.88 -19.58 -13.30
C VAL A 118 14.03 -19.29 -14.24
N LYS A 119 15.11 -18.70 -13.72
CA LYS A 119 16.35 -18.56 -14.48
C LYS A 119 17.52 -19.19 -13.75
N GLU A 120 18.35 -19.89 -14.51
CA GLU A 120 19.70 -20.32 -14.10
C GLU A 120 20.72 -19.77 -15.09
N GLN A 121 21.74 -19.07 -14.57
CA GLN A 121 22.77 -18.42 -15.39
C GLN A 121 22.19 -17.51 -16.49
N GLY A 122 21.03 -16.89 -16.22
CA GLY A 122 20.32 -16.01 -17.14
C GLY A 122 19.42 -16.70 -18.17
N ASN A 123 19.46 -18.04 -18.27
CA ASN A 123 18.62 -18.82 -19.16
C ASN A 123 17.32 -19.23 -18.47
N GLU A 124 16.20 -19.11 -19.16
CA GLU A 124 14.91 -19.59 -18.65
C GLU A 124 14.89 -21.11 -18.59
N LEU A 125 14.65 -21.63 -17.38
CA LEU A 125 14.56 -23.05 -17.13
C LEU A 125 13.12 -23.54 -17.31
N ASN A 126 12.99 -24.72 -17.93
CA ASN A 126 11.70 -25.27 -18.36
C ASN A 126 11.58 -26.78 -18.06
N SER A 127 12.48 -27.35 -17.24
CA SER A 127 12.31 -28.75 -16.85
C SER A 127 11.11 -28.90 -15.91
N ALA A 128 10.56 -30.10 -15.82
CA ALA A 128 9.42 -30.36 -14.94
C ALA A 128 9.76 -30.08 -13.46
N GLU A 129 11.02 -30.29 -13.05
CA GLU A 129 11.51 -30.02 -11.70
C GLU A 129 11.60 -28.51 -11.42
N ASP A 130 12.10 -27.73 -12.37
CA ASP A 130 12.19 -26.27 -12.25
C ASP A 130 10.81 -25.63 -12.15
N ILE A 131 9.86 -26.12 -12.97
CA ILE A 131 8.47 -25.68 -12.95
C ILE A 131 7.83 -26.02 -11.61
N GLN A 132 8.07 -27.22 -11.08
CA GLN A 132 7.52 -27.63 -9.79
C GLN A 132 8.07 -26.76 -8.65
N THR A 133 9.39 -26.50 -8.63
CA THR A 133 10.02 -25.62 -7.64
C THR A 133 9.47 -24.19 -7.72
N LEU A 134 9.24 -23.65 -8.93
CA LEU A 134 8.60 -22.35 -9.11
C LEU A 134 7.19 -22.31 -8.54
N LEU A 135 6.39 -23.36 -8.79
CA LEU A 135 5.03 -23.45 -8.29
C LEU A 135 5.00 -23.49 -6.76
N GLU A 136 5.91 -24.23 -6.14
CA GLU A 136 6.06 -24.30 -4.68
C GLU A 136 6.47 -22.94 -4.11
N PHE A 137 7.49 -22.30 -4.69
CA PHE A 137 7.93 -20.97 -4.29
C PHE A 137 6.80 -19.92 -4.37
N CYS A 138 6.09 -19.85 -5.51
CA CYS A 138 4.96 -18.94 -5.65
C CYS A 138 3.79 -19.31 -4.71
N ALA A 139 3.61 -20.59 -4.40
CA ALA A 139 2.61 -21.03 -3.43
C ALA A 139 2.94 -20.52 -2.02
N GLU A 140 4.20 -20.53 -1.58
CA GLU A 140 4.59 -19.96 -0.28
C GLU A 140 4.26 -18.47 -0.18
N ILE A 141 4.51 -17.69 -1.23
CA ILE A 141 4.11 -16.28 -1.27
C ILE A 141 2.58 -16.15 -1.20
N GLN A 142 1.84 -17.02 -1.88
CA GLN A 142 0.39 -17.04 -1.79
C GLN A 142 -0.10 -17.39 -0.38
N ARG A 143 0.64 -18.24 0.37
CA ARG A 143 0.36 -18.53 1.79
C ARG A 143 0.59 -17.31 2.67
N PHE A 144 1.65 -16.53 2.43
CA PHE A 144 1.88 -15.26 3.14
C PHE A 144 0.67 -14.32 3.04
N TYR A 145 0.09 -14.15 1.84
CA TYR A 145 -1.14 -13.35 1.67
C TYR A 145 -2.39 -13.94 2.32
N ARG A 146 -2.39 -15.24 2.63
CA ARG A 146 -3.51 -15.87 3.32
C ARG A 146 -3.36 -15.78 4.84
N ASP A 147 -2.15 -15.95 5.34
CA ASP A 147 -1.90 -16.18 6.77
C ASP A 147 -1.38 -14.89 7.45
N GLU A 148 -0.43 -14.20 6.82
CA GLU A 148 0.25 -13.03 7.39
C GLU A 148 -0.34 -11.70 6.93
N SER A 149 -0.80 -11.61 5.68
CA SER A 149 -1.51 -10.43 5.15
C SER A 149 -2.90 -10.76 4.59
N PRO A 150 -3.80 -11.36 5.41
CA PRO A 150 -5.12 -11.79 4.98
C PRO A 150 -6.02 -10.65 4.52
N LYS A 151 -7.04 -11.01 3.74
CA LYS A 151 -8.18 -10.13 3.42
C LYS A 151 -8.74 -9.49 4.69
N GLY A 152 -8.96 -8.18 4.66
CA GLY A 152 -9.44 -7.38 5.78
C GLY A 152 -8.33 -6.90 6.73
N LYS A 153 -7.09 -7.39 6.64
CA LYS A 153 -5.97 -6.82 7.40
C LYS A 153 -5.75 -5.37 6.94
N THR A 154 -5.57 -4.48 7.91
CA THR A 154 -5.25 -3.07 7.65
C THR A 154 -3.81 -2.78 8.08
N GLU A 155 -3.04 -2.21 7.16
CA GLU A 155 -1.67 -1.75 7.37
C GLU A 155 -1.66 -0.23 7.48
N GLU A 156 -0.77 0.28 8.33
CA GLU A 156 -0.63 1.71 8.62
C GLU A 156 0.78 2.18 8.24
N TYR A 157 0.83 3.24 7.44
CA TYR A 157 2.05 3.87 6.98
C TYR A 157 2.07 5.34 7.38
N GLY A 158 3.10 5.76 8.11
CA GLY A 158 3.35 7.16 8.40
C GLY A 158 3.89 7.87 7.16
N LEU A 159 3.16 8.83 6.62
CA LEU A 159 3.57 9.62 5.46
C LEU A 159 4.58 10.69 5.90
N ILE A 160 5.85 10.51 5.52
CA ILE A 160 6.92 11.47 5.79
C ILE A 160 6.88 12.60 4.75
N GLN A 161 6.74 12.24 3.47
CA GLN A 161 6.70 13.20 2.37
C GLN A 161 5.88 12.67 1.20
N ILE A 162 5.13 13.58 0.55
CA ILE A 162 4.57 13.33 -0.78
C ILE A 162 4.68 14.58 -1.66
N THR A 163 5.35 14.42 -2.79
CA THR A 163 5.51 15.44 -3.84
C THR A 163 4.91 14.93 -5.15
N ASP A 164 5.04 15.69 -6.23
CA ASP A 164 4.57 15.25 -7.55
C ASP A 164 5.49 14.17 -8.17
N GLU A 165 6.64 13.90 -7.54
CA GLU A 165 7.67 12.98 -8.04
C GLU A 165 7.97 11.81 -7.10
N ARG A 166 7.79 11.97 -5.79
CA ARG A 166 8.15 10.95 -4.80
C ARG A 166 7.22 10.90 -3.61
N MET A 167 7.05 9.69 -3.08
CA MET A 167 6.38 9.41 -1.81
C MET A 167 7.36 8.71 -0.89
N ILE A 168 7.51 9.20 0.34
CA ILE A 168 8.35 8.60 1.38
C ILE A 168 7.45 8.30 2.57
N TYR A 169 7.46 7.04 3.01
CA TYR A 169 6.65 6.58 4.12
C TYR A 169 7.43 5.66 5.04
N GLN A 170 6.92 5.50 6.25
CA GLN A 170 7.46 4.60 7.25
C GLN A 170 6.41 3.61 7.74
N TYR A 171 6.86 2.42 8.10
CA TYR A 171 6.07 1.42 8.81
C TYR A 171 6.97 0.64 9.78
N LYS A 172 6.40 -0.29 10.53
CA LYS A 172 7.17 -1.18 11.42
C LYS A 172 7.27 -2.56 10.79
N ASP A 173 8.48 -3.12 10.74
CA ASP A 173 8.67 -4.51 10.37
C ASP A 173 8.10 -5.46 11.44
N GLU A 174 8.22 -6.77 11.19
CA GLU A 174 7.78 -7.84 12.09
C GLU A 174 8.43 -7.77 13.49
N ASN A 175 9.60 -7.14 13.60
CA ASN A 175 10.33 -6.95 14.86
C ASN A 175 10.00 -5.59 15.52
N GLY A 176 9.05 -4.84 14.95
CA GLY A 176 8.65 -3.52 15.43
C GLY A 176 9.63 -2.40 15.09
N LYS A 177 10.68 -2.67 14.31
CA LYS A 177 11.69 -1.70 13.91
C LYS A 177 11.15 -0.83 12.77
N PRO A 178 11.40 0.50 12.80
CA PRO A 178 10.95 1.37 11.73
C PRO A 178 11.71 1.08 10.43
N VAL A 179 10.96 0.94 9.35
CA VAL A 179 11.45 0.84 7.97
C VAL A 179 10.94 2.06 7.23
N VAL A 180 11.80 2.66 6.40
CA VAL A 180 11.47 3.80 5.54
C VAL A 180 11.60 3.35 4.09
N GLU A 181 10.55 3.56 3.31
CA GLU A 181 10.49 3.23 1.90
C GLU A 181 10.21 4.47 1.06
N THR A 182 10.62 4.40 -0.20
CA THR A 182 10.41 5.47 -1.18
C THR A 182 9.81 4.90 -2.46
N GLU A 183 8.79 5.58 -2.95
CA GLU A 183 8.17 5.33 -4.25
C GLU A 183 8.31 6.55 -5.15
N THR A 184 8.39 6.32 -6.46
CA THR A 184 8.52 7.39 -7.46
C THR A 184 7.27 7.47 -8.31
N LYS A 185 6.86 8.68 -8.67
CA LYS A 185 5.70 8.89 -9.54
C LYS A 185 5.97 8.28 -10.91
N THR A 186 4.98 7.62 -11.48
CA THR A 186 5.07 7.05 -12.83
C THR A 186 3.75 7.21 -13.55
N GLU A 187 3.79 7.34 -14.88
CA GLU A 187 2.59 7.23 -15.74
C GLU A 187 2.41 5.81 -16.30
N ARG A 188 3.46 4.99 -16.21
CA ARG A 188 3.50 3.64 -16.76
C ARG A 188 2.75 2.69 -15.83
N GLY A 189 1.95 1.79 -16.42
CA GLY A 189 1.50 0.60 -15.73
C GLY A 189 2.67 -0.36 -15.46
N PHE A 190 2.41 -1.42 -14.70
CA PHE A 190 3.44 -2.43 -14.46
C PHE A 190 3.76 -3.19 -15.75
N GLY A 191 5.05 -3.33 -16.03
CA GLY A 191 5.57 -4.24 -17.04
C GLY A 191 6.49 -5.24 -16.34
N PRO A 192 6.32 -6.56 -16.52
CA PRO A 192 7.14 -7.54 -15.85
C PRO A 192 8.62 -7.31 -16.18
N PHE A 193 9.46 -7.37 -15.15
CA PHE A 193 10.89 -7.28 -15.31
C PHE A 193 11.35 -8.51 -16.09
N ARG A 194 11.88 -8.30 -17.30
CA ARG A 194 12.48 -9.31 -18.16
C ARG A 194 13.95 -8.92 -18.38
N ARG A 195 14.83 -9.20 -17.43
CA ARG A 195 16.28 -9.23 -17.68
C ARG A 195 16.73 -10.67 -17.65
#